data_AF-A0A920NQ62-F1
#
_entry.id   AF-A0A920NQ62-F1
#
_cell.length_a   1.000
_cell.length_b   1.000
_cell.length_c   1.000
_cell.angle_alpha   90.00
_cell.angle_beta   90.00
_cell.angle_gamma   90.00
#
_symmetry.space_group_name_H-M   'P 1'
#
loop_
_entity.id
_entity.type
_entity.pdbx_description
1 polymer ?
#
loop_
_entity_poly.entity_id
_entity_poly.type
_entity_poly.pdbx_seq_one_letter_code
_entity_poly.pdbx_strand_id
1 'polypeptide(L)'
;MARAAGVDWDIRVNESYSCYEDFDFDVAIALNGDVFDRYLVRMEEIRQSIKICRQSLDKMPTGNVKLIRILDLACLQKMKFITLLRV
;
A
#
# COMPACT_ATOMS: atom_id res chain seq x y z
N MET A 1 -5.82 3.13 13.60
CA MET A 1 -6.85 2.83 14.62
C MET A 1 -8.24 2.80 14.04
N ALA A 2 -8.56 3.71 13.10
CA ALA A 2 -9.85 3.74 12.39
C ALA A 2 -10.29 2.36 11.83
N ARG A 3 -9.36 1.56 11.28
CA ARG A 3 -9.64 0.20 10.76
C ARG A 3 -10.18 -0.82 11.77
N ALA A 4 -9.82 -0.69 13.04
CA ALA A 4 -10.34 -1.59 14.07
C ALA A 4 -11.77 -1.21 14.50
N ALA A 5 -12.26 -0.04 14.08
CA ALA A 5 -13.58 0.49 14.36
C ALA A 5 -14.47 0.53 13.10
N GLY A 6 -14.19 -0.33 12.12
CA GLY A 6 -14.98 -0.49 10.90
C GLY A 6 -14.73 0.53 9.79
N VAL A 7 -13.74 1.43 9.94
CA VAL A 7 -13.41 2.39 8.88
C VAL A 7 -12.47 1.75 7.88
N ASP A 8 -13.01 1.41 6.71
CA ASP A 8 -12.24 0.90 5.57
C ASP A 8 -11.50 2.04 4.85
N TRP A 9 -10.34 2.41 5.38
CA TRP A 9 -9.48 3.42 4.79
C TRP A 9 -8.01 3.05 4.93
N ASP A 10 -7.33 2.90 3.78
CA ASP A 10 -5.88 2.70 3.70
C ASP A 10 -5.29 3.58 2.60
N ILE A 11 -4.31 4.41 2.96
CA ILE A 11 -3.65 5.33 2.03
C ILE A 11 -3.02 4.56 0.86
N ARG A 12 -2.55 3.33 1.09
CA ARG A 12 -1.90 2.52 0.04
C ARG A 12 -2.83 2.08 -1.09
N VAL A 13 -4.15 2.09 -0.84
CA VAL A 13 -5.18 1.70 -1.81
C VAL A 13 -5.95 2.94 -2.30
N ASN A 14 -6.35 3.81 -1.37
CA ASN A 14 -7.18 4.98 -1.67
C ASN A 14 -6.37 6.12 -2.30
N GLU A 15 -5.12 6.29 -1.89
CA GLU A 15 -4.20 7.33 -2.37
C GLU A 15 -2.82 6.72 -2.64
N SER A 16 -2.82 5.73 -3.55
CA SER A 16 -1.65 4.94 -3.90
C SER A 16 -0.48 5.84 -4.30
N TYR A 17 0.54 5.88 -3.46
CA TYR A 17 1.85 6.41 -3.82
C TYR A 17 2.71 5.28 -4.35
N SER A 18 3.66 5.60 -5.22
CA SER A 18 4.54 4.59 -5.82
C SER A 18 3.79 3.45 -6.54
N CYS A 19 4.40 2.26 -6.62
CA CYS A 19 3.87 1.12 -7.36
C CYS A 19 3.05 0.17 -6.46
N TYR A 20 2.35 0.69 -5.44
CA TYR A 20 1.53 -0.16 -4.56
C TYR A 20 0.33 -0.79 -5.27
N GLU A 21 -0.11 -0.22 -6.40
CA GLU A 21 -1.18 -0.75 -7.24
C GLU A 21 -0.83 -2.09 -7.92
N ASP A 22 0.46 -2.39 -8.06
CA ASP A 22 0.92 -3.61 -8.73
C ASP A 22 1.01 -4.81 -7.77
N PHE A 23 0.68 -4.64 -6.49
CA PHE A 23 0.76 -5.70 -5.47
C PHE A 23 -0.62 -6.15 -5.01
N ASP A 24 -0.75 -7.47 -4.78
CA ASP A 24 -2.00 -8.08 -4.33
C ASP A 24 -1.98 -8.27 -2.81
N PHE A 25 -2.65 -7.39 -2.06
CA PHE A 25 -2.80 -7.51 -0.62
C PHE A 25 -4.22 -7.15 -0.17
N ASP A 26 -4.62 -7.73 0.96
CA ASP A 26 -5.94 -7.53 1.54
C ASP A 26 -5.89 -6.53 2.70
N VAL A 27 -6.91 -5.68 2.83
CA VAL A 27 -7.03 -4.70 3.92
C VAL A 27 -7.82 -5.34 5.07
N ALA A 28 -7.16 -5.55 6.21
CA ALA A 28 -7.81 -6.09 7.40
C ALA A 28 -8.66 -5.02 8.11
N ILE A 29 -9.93 -5.34 8.37
CA ILE A 29 -10.90 -4.48 9.06
C ILE A 29 -11.50 -5.28 10.22
N ALA A 30 -11.68 -4.63 11.36
CA ALA A 30 -12.46 -5.16 12.47
C ALA A 30 -13.54 -4.15 12.86
N LEU A 31 -14.61 -4.61 13.52
CA LEU A 31 -15.83 -3.82 13.71
C LEU A 31 -15.99 -3.26 15.12
N ASN A 32 -15.47 -3.94 16.16
CA ASN A 32 -15.90 -3.65 17.53
C ASN A 32 -15.07 -2.52 18.19
N GLY A 33 -13.85 -2.25 17.70
CA GLY A 33 -13.00 -1.16 18.21
C GLY A 33 -12.14 -1.52 19.43
N ASP A 34 -12.22 -2.77 19.87
CA ASP A 34 -11.59 -3.36 21.05
C ASP A 34 -10.06 -3.34 20.97
N VAL A 35 -9.40 -3.50 22.11
CA VAL A 35 -7.95 -3.73 22.14
C VAL A 35 -7.58 -5.03 21.42
N PHE A 36 -8.43 -6.06 21.54
CA PHE A 36 -8.20 -7.35 20.87
C PHE A 36 -8.33 -7.25 19.36
N ASP A 37 -9.35 -6.54 18.85
CA ASP A 37 -9.52 -6.28 17.42
C ASP A 37 -8.34 -5.50 16.83
N ARG A 38 -7.81 -4.52 17.58
CA ARG A 38 -6.59 -3.81 17.17
C ARG A 38 -5.41 -4.75 17.06
N TYR A 39 -5.24 -5.67 18.02
CA TYR A 39 -4.18 -6.67 17.98
C TYR A 39 -4.33 -7.57 16.75
N LEU A 40 -5.54 -8.10 16.48
CA LEU A 40 -5.80 -8.95 15.33
C LEU A 40 -5.52 -8.24 14.00
N VAL A 41 -6.02 -7.02 13.82
CA VAL A 41 -5.76 -6.20 12.62
C VAL A 41 -4.26 -5.99 12.42
N ARG A 42 -3.48 -5.74 13.48
CA ARG A 42 -2.01 -5.61 13.36
C ARG A 42 -1.33 -6.92 13.01
N MET A 43 -1.76 -8.04 13.57
CA MET A 43 -1.22 -9.34 13.21
C MET A 43 -1.46 -9.66 11.74
N GLU A 44 -2.62 -9.29 11.21
CA GLU A 44 -2.93 -9.49 9.79
C GLU A 44 -2.15 -8.53 8.89
N GLU A 45 -1.99 -7.26 9.28
CA GLU A 45 -1.14 -6.30 8.56
C GLU A 45 0.31 -6.79 8.41
N ILE A 46 0.87 -7.45 9.44
CA ILE A 46 2.21 -8.04 9.37
C ILE A 46 2.27 -9.16 8.31
N ARG A 47 1.24 -10.03 8.27
CA ARG A 47 1.18 -11.10 7.26
C ARG A 47 1.10 -10.56 5.85
N GLN A 48 0.25 -9.55 5.62
CA GLN A 48 0.11 -8.90 4.33
C GLN A 48 1.40 -8.15 3.94
N SER A 49 2.12 -7.56 4.90
CA SER A 49 3.42 -6.93 4.65
C SER A 49 4.45 -7.95 4.16
N ILE A 50 4.49 -9.14 4.76
CA ILE A 50 5.39 -10.23 4.30
C ILE A 50 5.00 -10.70 2.89
N LYS A 51 3.71 -10.77 2.57
CA LYS A 51 3.20 -11.12 1.23
C LYS A 51 3.69 -10.11 0.19
N ILE A 52 3.59 -8.81 0.46
CA ILE A 52 4.11 -7.75 -0.41
C ILE A 52 5.61 -7.91 -0.62
N CYS A 53 6.39 -8.10 0.44
CA CYS A 53 7.85 -8.28 0.32
C CYS A 53 8.21 -9.46 -0.59
N ARG A 54 7.50 -10.59 -0.48
CA ARG A 54 7.71 -11.75 -1.35
C ARG A 54 7.37 -11.44 -2.82
N GLN A 55 6.24 -10.81 -3.08
CA GLN A 55 5.85 -10.38 -4.43
C GLN A 55 6.86 -9.38 -5.01
N SER A 56 7.40 -8.47 -4.20
CA SER A 56 8.43 -7.52 -4.63
C SER A 56 9.73 -8.22 -5.03
N LEU A 57 10.13 -9.28 -4.32
CA LEU A 57 11.30 -10.07 -4.68
C LEU A 57 11.10 -10.80 -6.00
N ASP A 58 9.92 -11.39 -6.23
CA ASP A 58 9.61 -12.11 -7.46
C ASP A 58 9.50 -11.16 -8.68
N LYS A 59 9.01 -9.94 -8.47
CA LYS A 59 8.83 -8.92 -9.52
C LYS A 59 10.08 -8.04 -9.72
N MET A 60 11.18 -8.30 -9.03
CA MET A 60 12.36 -7.43 -9.09
C MET A 60 13.08 -7.57 -10.45
N PRO A 61 13.17 -6.49 -11.26
CA PRO A 61 13.91 -6.55 -12.51
C PRO A 61 15.41 -6.65 -12.22
N THR A 62 16.10 -7.53 -12.93
CA THR A 62 17.56 -7.59 -12.90
C THR A 62 18.15 -6.42 -13.69
N GLY A 63 18.73 -5.44 -13.00
CA GLY A 63 19.34 -4.28 -13.63
C GLY A 63 20.04 -3.33 -12.64
N ASN A 64 20.82 -2.39 -13.17
CA ASN A 64 21.53 -1.39 -12.35
C ASN A 64 20.53 -0.43 -11.68
N VAL A 65 20.53 -0.39 -10.34
CA VAL A 65 19.62 0.40 -9.48
C VAL A 65 19.58 1.89 -9.84
N LYS A 66 20.66 2.43 -10.43
CA LYS A 66 20.75 3.84 -10.85
C LYS A 66 20.03 4.16 -12.17
N LEU A 67 19.91 3.19 -13.09
CA LEU A 67 19.29 3.40 -14.41
C LEU A 67 17.79 3.11 -14.43
N ILE A 68 17.32 2.23 -13.54
CA ILE A 68 15.90 1.88 -13.39
C ILE A 68 15.05 3.13 -13.02
N ARG A 69 15.64 4.07 -12.26
CA ARG A 69 14.98 5.33 -11.85
C ARG A 69 14.59 6.28 -12.98
N ILE A 70 15.18 6.15 -14.17
CA ILE A 70 14.90 7.04 -15.31
C ILE A 70 13.69 6.53 -16.13
N LEU A 71 13.39 5.22 -16.08
CA LEU A 71 12.29 4.63 -16.84
C LEU A 71 11.02 4.41 -16.01
N ASP A 72 11.10 4.35 -14.68
CA ASP A 72 9.94 4.32 -13.77
C ASP A 72 9.33 5.73 -13.52
N LEU A 73 9.28 6.59 -14.55
CA LEU A 73 8.65 7.91 -14.47
C LEU A 73 7.15 7.84 -14.10
N ALA A 74 6.52 6.67 -14.24
CA ALA A 74 5.13 6.42 -13.86
C ALA A 74 4.87 6.63 -12.35
N CYS A 75 5.86 6.32 -11.50
CA CYS A 75 5.78 6.40 -10.05
C CYS A 75 5.76 7.87 -9.55
N LEU A 76 6.50 8.78 -10.21
CA LEU A 76 6.53 10.22 -9.90
C LEU A 76 5.45 11.02 -10.64
N GLN A 77 4.93 10.52 -11.78
CA GLN A 77 3.91 11.24 -12.56
C GLN A 77 2.53 11.25 -11.89
N LYS A 78 2.19 10.28 -11.04
CA LYS A 78 0.91 10.28 -10.31
C LYS A 78 0.80 11.37 -9.25
N MET A 79 1.93 11.90 -8.78
CA MET A 79 1.96 13.01 -7.82
C MET A 79 1.58 14.36 -8.45
N LYS A 80 1.54 14.47 -9.79
CA LYS A 80 1.20 15.73 -10.50
C LYS A 80 -0.29 15.91 -10.79
N PHE A 81 -1.15 14.93 -10.51
CA PHE A 81 -2.57 14.99 -10.90
C PHE A 81 -3.54 15.40 -9.78
N ILE A 82 -3.09 15.47 -8.52
CA ILE A 82 -3.94 15.81 -7.36
C ILE A 82 -4.06 17.33 -7.12
N THR A 83 -3.21 18.17 -7.71
CA THR A 83 -3.23 19.63 -7.48
C THR A 83 -4.01 20.46 -8.51
N LEU A 84 -4.68 19.86 -9.50
CA LEU A 84 -5.23 20.64 -10.63
C LEU A 84 -6.71 20.44 -11.00
N LEU A 85 -7.52 19.66 -10.28
CA LEU A 85 -8.97 19.62 -10.52
C LEU A 85 -9.75 19.06 -9.33
N ARG A 86 -10.06 19.92 -8.36
CA ARG A 86 -11.34 20.00 -7.62
C ARG A 86 -11.28 21.17 -6.61
N VAL A 87 -11.73 22.32 -7.09
CA VAL A 87 -12.05 23.59 -6.37
C VAL A 87 -10.84 24.37 -5.85
#